data_AF-A0A9Y1FLQ2-F1
#
_entry.id   AF-A0A9Y1FLQ2-F1
#
_cell.length_a   1.000
_cell.length_b   1.000
_cell.length_c   1.000
_cell.angle_alpha   90.00
_cell.angle_beta   90.00
_cell.angle_gamma   90.00
#
_symmetry.space_group_name_H-M   'P 1'
#
loop_
_entity.id
_entity.type
_entity.pdbx_description
1 polymer ?
#
loop_
_entity_poly.entity_id
_entity_poly.type
_entity_poly.pdbx_seq_one_letter_code
_entity_poly.pdbx_strand_id
1 'polypeptide(L)'
;MKKKKKEKKEKPMRDRVEVCPICFSIVKRSPQIFDVNSTFHCTNSDCGWSGSFAVEVDINEYKQFVKDRQNKNESDKNSRDEP
;
A
#
# COMPACT_ATOMS: atom_id res chain seq x y z
N MET A 1 -0.47 49.59 -2.62
CA MET A 1 0.23 48.52 -3.37
C MET A 1 -0.11 47.15 -2.78
N LYS A 2 -0.96 46.36 -3.43
CA LYS A 2 -1.39 45.03 -2.96
C LYS A 2 -0.31 43.99 -3.29
N LYS A 3 0.41 43.49 -2.29
CA LYS A 3 1.40 42.40 -2.43
C LYS A 3 0.63 41.08 -2.67
N LYS A 4 0.66 40.57 -3.90
CA LYS A 4 0.14 39.23 -4.23
C LYS A 4 1.03 38.19 -3.55
N LYS A 5 0.52 37.53 -2.49
CA LYS A 5 1.12 36.32 -1.92
C LYS A 5 1.13 35.25 -3.03
N LYS A 6 2.32 34.87 -3.48
CA LYS A 6 2.51 33.68 -4.32
C LYS A 6 2.20 32.47 -3.44
N GLU A 7 1.01 31.88 -3.60
CA GLU A 7 0.70 30.57 -3.04
C GLU A 7 1.74 29.57 -3.58
N LYS A 8 2.56 29.04 -2.69
CA LYS A 8 3.41 27.90 -2.98
C LYS A 8 2.45 26.74 -3.26
N LYS A 9 2.26 26.39 -4.53
CA LYS A 9 1.71 25.08 -4.91
C LYS A 9 2.62 24.04 -4.28
N GLU A 10 2.19 23.51 -3.14
CA GLU A 10 2.76 22.34 -2.51
C GLU A 10 2.76 21.25 -3.59
N LYS A 11 3.96 20.83 -4.00
CA LYS A 11 4.07 19.73 -4.97
C LYS A 11 3.35 18.55 -4.32
N PRO A 12 2.51 17.80 -5.05
CA PRO A 12 1.94 16.58 -4.50
C PRO A 12 3.12 15.68 -4.11
N MET A 13 3.35 15.54 -2.81
CA MET A 13 4.24 14.53 -2.26
C MET A 13 3.67 13.22 -2.80
N ARG A 14 4.38 12.56 -3.73
CA ARG A 14 3.95 11.26 -4.22
C ARG A 14 4.20 10.29 -3.09
N ASP A 15 3.17 10.10 -2.25
CA ASP A 15 3.17 9.09 -1.21
C ASP A 15 3.34 7.72 -1.87
N ARG A 16 4.45 7.07 -1.56
CA ARG A 16 4.75 5.70 -1.99
C ARG A 16 4.49 4.75 -0.84
N VAL A 17 4.01 3.55 -1.16
CA VAL A 17 3.79 2.49 -0.18
C VAL A 17 4.59 1.27 -0.57
N GLU A 18 5.13 0.59 0.43
CA GLU A 18 5.89 -0.64 0.26
C GLU A 18 4.94 -1.85 0.40
N VAL A 19 4.96 -2.74 -0.59
CA VAL A 19 4.10 -3.93 -0.66
C VAL A 19 4.90 -5.19 -0.91
N CYS A 20 4.31 -6.32 -0.54
CA CYS A 20 4.87 -7.64 -0.74
C CYS A 20 4.85 -8.00 -2.23
N PRO A 21 5.98 -8.45 -2.81
CA PRO A 21 6.05 -8.83 -4.23
C PRO A 21 5.18 -10.04 -4.60
N ILE A 22 4.79 -10.86 -3.61
CA ILE A 22 4.06 -12.11 -3.84
C ILE A 22 2.55 -11.87 -3.81
N CYS A 23 2.05 -11.25 -2.74
CA CYS A 23 0.61 -11.11 -2.51
C CYS A 23 0.11 -9.65 -2.56
N PHE A 24 0.99 -8.68 -2.87
CA PHE A 24 0.67 -7.25 -2.92
C PHE A 24 0.04 -6.69 -1.64
N SER A 25 0.26 -7.34 -0.50
CA SER A 25 -0.17 -6.84 0.80
C SER A 25 0.87 -5.85 1.35
N ILE A 26 0.42 -4.87 2.16
CA ILE A 26 1.34 -3.92 2.82
C ILE A 26 2.40 -4.70 3.60
N VAL A 27 3.65 -4.26 3.52
CA VAL A 27 4.71 -4.79 4.40
C VAL A 27 4.91 -3.88 5.61
N LYS A 28 5.30 -4.47 6.73
CA LYS A 28 5.78 -3.74 7.90
C LYS A 28 7.30 -3.82 7.92
N ARG A 29 7.96 -2.66 7.96
CA ARG A 29 9.38 -2.58 8.29
C ARG A 29 9.51 -2.67 9.80
N SER A 30 10.23 -3.67 10.30
CA SER A 30 10.52 -3.77 11.73
C SER A 30 11.50 -2.65 12.10
N PRO A 31 11.14 -1.71 13.00
CA PRO A 31 12.04 -0.67 13.43
C PRO A 31 13.07 -1.28 14.40
N GLN A 32 14.12 -1.88 13.87
CA GLN A 32 15.27 -2.26 14.69
C GLN A 32 16.24 -1.09 14.73
N ILE A 33 16.30 -0.47 15.90
CA ILE A 33 17.03 0.76 16.21
C ILE A 33 18.57 0.56 16.08
N PHE A 34 19.03 -0.69 15.90
CA PHE A 34 20.45 -1.08 15.89
C PHE A 34 20.87 -2.04 14.77
N ASP A 35 19.96 -2.49 13.90
CA ASP A 35 20.30 -3.45 12.85
C ASP A 35 20.30 -2.78 11.46
N VAL A 36 21.45 -2.84 10.80
CA VAL A 36 21.66 -2.30 9.44
C VAL A 36 20.82 -3.03 8.37
N ASN A 37 20.20 -4.16 8.71
CA ASN A 37 19.29 -4.91 7.86
C ASN A 37 17.83 -4.65 8.26
N SER A 38 17.24 -3.60 7.69
CA SER A 38 15.78 -3.43 7.72
C SER A 38 15.12 -4.55 6.92
N THR A 39 14.60 -5.57 7.61
CA THR A 39 13.78 -6.63 7.00
C THR A 39 12.32 -6.18 6.93
N PHE A 40 11.72 -6.37 5.76
CA PHE A 40 10.30 -6.21 5.53
C PHE A 40 9.58 -7.51 5.81
N HIS A 41 8.47 -7.42 6.54
CA HIS A 41 7.59 -8.54 6.81
C HIS A 41 6.23 -8.28 6.18
N CYS A 42 5.75 -9.23 5.38
CA CYS A 42 4.41 -9.18 4.83
C CYS A 42 3.38 -9.19 5.96
N THR A 43 2.37 -8.31 5.88
CA THR A 43 1.26 -8.31 6.85
C THR A 43 0.27 -9.44 6.63
N ASN A 44 0.28 -10.06 5.45
CA ASN A 44 -0.59 -11.18 5.14
C ASN A 44 0.01 -12.49 5.68
N SER A 45 -0.66 -13.06 6.68
CA SER A 45 -0.28 -14.30 7.35
C SER A 45 -0.29 -15.50 6.42
N ASP A 46 -1.15 -15.53 5.39
CA ASP A 46 -1.19 -16.62 4.41
C ASP A 46 0.04 -16.62 3.49
N CYS A 47 0.63 -15.44 3.25
CA CYS A 47 1.80 -15.31 2.40
C CYS A 47 3.10 -15.56 3.17
N GLY A 48 3.21 -15.06 4.40
CA GLY A 48 4.37 -15.28 5.27
C GLY A 48 5.70 -14.76 4.73
N TRP A 49 5.70 -13.95 3.66
CA TRP A 49 6.92 -13.47 3.03
C TRP A 49 7.65 -12.48 3.91
N SER A 50 8.97 -12.63 4.01
CA SER A 50 9.88 -11.66 4.61
C SER A 50 11.13 -11.52 3.76
N GLY A 51 11.63 -10.30 3.59
CA GLY A 51 12.82 -10.05 2.79
C GLY A 51 13.41 -8.67 3.03
N SER A 52 14.60 -8.43 2.49
CA SER A 52 15.31 -7.15 2.64
C SER A 52 14.85 -6.08 1.65
N PHE A 53 13.98 -6.41 0.71
CA PHE A 53 13.46 -5.52 -0.33
C PHE A 53 11.95 -5.71 -0.49
N ALA A 54 11.20 -4.62 -0.49
CA ALA A 54 9.77 -4.60 -0.81
C ALA A 54 9.52 -3.80 -2.10
N VAL A 55 8.38 -4.05 -2.75
CA VAL A 55 8.00 -3.33 -3.97
C VAL A 55 7.38 -2.00 -3.58
N GLU A 56 7.94 -0.90 -4.08
CA GLU A 56 7.35 0.44 -3.90
C GLU A 56 6.34 0.73 -5.01
N VAL A 57 5.12 1.09 -4.62
CA VAL A 57 4.05 1.49 -5.55
C VAL A 57 3.45 2.83 -5.14
N ASP A 58 2.83 3.54 -6.09
CA ASP A 58 2.13 4.78 -5.79
C ASP A 58 0.89 4.49 -4.93
N ILE A 59 0.68 5.30 -3.88
CA ILE A 59 -0.46 5.10 -2.99
C ILE A 59 -1.80 5.18 -3.73
N ASN A 60 -1.88 5.97 -4.81
CA ASN A 60 -3.12 6.11 -5.57
C ASN A 60 -3.43 4.85 -6.37
N GLU A 61 -2.42 4.27 -7.00
CA GLU A 61 -2.54 2.98 -7.69
C GLU A 61 -2.88 1.87 -6.69
N TYR A 62 -2.23 1.85 -5.53
CA TYR A 62 -2.52 0.88 -4.48
C TYR A 62 -3.97 0.99 -3.97
N LYS A 63 -4.45 2.21 -3.71
CA LYS A 63 -5.84 2.45 -3.29
C LYS A 63 -6.85 1.98 -4.34
N GLN A 64 -6.56 2.20 -5.63
CA GLN A 64 -7.41 1.69 -6.71
C GLN A 64 -7.42 0.17 -6.74
N PHE A 65 -6.25 -0.48 -6.63
CA PHE A 65 -6.15 -1.94 -6.57
C PHE A 65 -6.92 -2.56 -5.39
N VAL A 66 -6.83 -1.96 -4.20
CA VAL A 66 -7.57 -2.44 -3.02
C VAL A 66 -9.07 -2.27 -3.20
N LYS A 67 -9.53 -1.14 -3.76
CA LYS A 67 -10.95 -0.91 -4.07
C LYS A 67 -11.48 -1.91 -5.09
N ASP A 68 -10.72 -2.18 -6.16
CA ASP A 68 -11.11 -3.16 -7.18
C ASP A 68 -11.25 -4.56 -6.59
N ARG A 69 -10.31 -4.99 -5.74
CA ARG A 69 -10.41 -6.27 -5.02
C ARG A 69 -11.60 -6.35 -4.07
N GLN A 70 -11.93 -5.25 -3.37
CA GLN A 70 -13.11 -5.23 -2.49
C GLN A 70 -14.40 -5.38 -3.29
N ASN A 71 -14.54 -4.64 -4.40
CA ASN A 71 -15.70 -4.76 -5.28
C ASN A 71 -15.78 -6.16 -5.91
N LYS A 72 -14.64 -6.77 -6.29
CA LYS A 72 -14.62 -8.11 -6.87
C LYS A 72 -15.02 -9.19 -5.86
N ASN A 73 -14.62 -9.05 -4.59
CA ASN A 73 -15.06 -9.95 -3.50
C ASN A 73 -16.53 -9.73 -3.09
N GLU A 74 -17.10 -8.54 -3.33
CA GLU A 74 -18.51 -8.27 -3.09
C GLU A 74 -19.40 -8.92 -4.17
N SER A 75 -18.94 -8.93 -5.42
CA SER A 75 -19.62 -9.61 -6.52
C SER A 75 -19.62 -11.15 -6.39
N ASP A 76 -18.60 -11.75 -5.77
CA ASP A 76 -18.51 -13.21 -5.59
C ASP A 76 -19.36 -13.73 -4.41
N LYS A 77 -19.77 -12.86 -3.48
CA LYS A 77 -20.66 -13.22 -2.36
C LYS A 77 -22.14 -13.23 -2.72
N ASN A 78 -22.51 -12.76 -3.91
CA ASN A 78 -23.90 -12.66 -4.36
C ASN A 78 -24.29 -13.78 -5.36
N SER A 79 -23.68 -14.97 -5.22
CA SER A 79 -24.02 -16.17 -6.01
C SER A 79 -24.22 -17.41 -5.12
N ARG A 80 -24.53 -17.23 -3.83
CA ARG A 80 -24.87 -18.34 -2.91
C ARG A 80 -26.14 -18.05 -2.14
N ASP A 81 -27.22 -17.78 -2.87
CA ASP A 81 -28.58 -17.97 -2.38
C ASP A 81 -29.50 -18.14 -3.62
N GLU A 82 -29.64 -19.38 -4.09
CA GLU A 82 -30.90 -19.81 -4.68
C GLU A 82 -31.29 -21.19 -4.10
N PRO A 83 -32.58 -21.39 -3.81
CA PRO A 83 -33.14 -22.50 -3.02
C PRO A 83 -33.18 -23.87 -3.71
#